data_AF-A0A5N6KB35-F1
#
_entry.id   AF-A0A5N6KB35-F1
#
_cell.length_a   1.000
_cell.length_b   1.000
_cell.length_c   1.000
_cell.angle_alpha   90.00
_cell.angle_beta   90.00
_cell.angle_gamma   90.00
#
_symmetry.space_group_name_H-M   'P 1'
#
loop_
_entity.id
_entity.type
_entity.pdbx_description
1 polymer ?
#
loop_
_entity_poly.entity_id
_entity_poly.type
_entity_poly.pdbx_seq_one_letter_code
_entity_poly.pdbx_strand_id
1 'polypeptide(L)'
;MKSVSLLTTLALASLSSAHSGPSMPKLMGGREFLQKIKSHNAIPAPIASPVHMEERTLEVRPRADDPNTCGPGIGSCVNACCSPEGYCGTGKDYCAAPDCQFQYGPLCDTLQAPAGDSTANIARPHIGSVPYGGAGIYDCQVAGDIAFTFDDGPYLYTNDLLDKLAAYGAKATFMITGNNLGKGAIDTTEQYSTVIKRMVAEGHQIASHTWGHQNLTSLDPKTFKNQMVYNEMAFRNILGYFPTYMRPPYSECNATCGDLMAELGYHVTYFDLDTEGYLNDATTLIQNSKNIWDKAIATAKPATDNFLEIEHDIHYQTVYNLTDYILSSMYSHGFKSVTVGECLGDPSANWYRSGNASATVPTPSQQISDDGSCNADVTCIGSGYGNCCSQNGYCGSTSDYCGTGCKPIAGTCSASGISTAKSTSTRTTSTRTTSTAAATSTLKVSDDGSCAGTTKETCQGSSFGNCCSQNGYCGSTTDYCGAGCQKGFGTCT
;
A
#
# COMPACT_ATOMS: atom_id res chain seq x y z
N MET A 1 50.61 -0.38 -29.08
CA MET A 1 50.06 0.61 -28.14
C MET A 1 48.91 1.34 -28.82
N LYS A 2 47.68 0.91 -28.59
CA LYS A 2 46.45 1.66 -28.89
C LYS A 2 45.46 1.34 -27.76
N SER A 3 45.18 2.32 -26.92
CA SER A 3 44.35 2.19 -25.72
C SER A 3 42.89 1.95 -26.08
N VAL A 4 42.29 0.96 -25.44
CA VAL A 4 40.86 0.74 -25.35
C VAL A 4 40.34 1.58 -24.17
N SER A 5 39.43 2.53 -24.43
CA SER A 5 38.68 3.22 -23.37
C SER A 5 37.27 2.65 -23.35
N LEU A 6 36.97 1.90 -22.29
CA LEU A 6 35.66 1.36 -21.98
C LEU A 6 34.89 2.45 -21.22
N LEU A 7 33.93 3.11 -21.86
CA LEU A 7 32.99 3.99 -21.18
C LEU A 7 31.77 3.17 -20.76
N THR A 8 31.71 2.84 -19.48
CA THR A 8 30.54 2.35 -18.77
C THR A 8 29.51 3.48 -18.64
N THR A 9 28.41 3.40 -19.39
CA THR A 9 27.25 4.28 -19.22
C THR A 9 26.36 3.75 -18.10
N LEU A 10 26.41 4.40 -16.94
CA LEU A 10 25.36 4.29 -15.91
C LEU A 10 24.10 4.98 -16.44
N ALA A 11 23.02 4.22 -16.57
CA ALA A 11 21.69 4.75 -16.82
C ALA A 11 21.15 5.38 -15.52
N LEU A 12 21.07 6.71 -15.48
CA LEU A 12 20.28 7.44 -14.49
C LEU A 12 18.93 7.73 -15.13
N ALA A 13 17.90 7.02 -14.67
CA ALA A 13 16.52 7.33 -15.01
C ALA A 13 16.15 8.67 -14.39
N SER A 14 15.61 9.58 -15.20
CA SER A 14 15.04 10.84 -14.76
C SER A 14 13.73 10.58 -14.01
N LEU A 15 13.76 10.74 -12.69
CA LEU A 15 12.56 10.97 -11.87
C LEU A 15 12.21 12.45 -12.01
N SER A 16 11.14 12.76 -12.74
CA SER A 16 10.59 14.12 -12.82
C SER A 16 10.15 14.57 -11.42
N SER A 17 10.60 15.75 -10.98
CA SER A 17 10.24 16.34 -9.68
C SER A 17 8.73 16.50 -9.52
N ALA A 18 8.18 15.90 -8.46
CA ALA A 18 6.75 15.96 -8.11
C ALA A 18 6.31 17.29 -7.47
N HIS A 19 7.17 18.32 -7.37
CA HIS A 19 6.86 19.55 -6.63
C HIS A 19 7.48 20.84 -7.21
N SER A 20 7.47 21.03 -8.54
CA SER A 20 7.76 22.34 -9.13
C SER A 20 6.53 23.26 -9.16
N GLY A 21 5.93 23.50 -7.99
CA GLY A 21 4.93 24.55 -7.73
C GLY A 21 5.53 25.70 -6.89
N PRO A 22 4.97 26.92 -6.91
CA PRO A 22 5.57 28.06 -6.22
C PRO A 22 5.66 27.81 -4.70
N SER A 23 6.86 27.98 -4.15
CA SER A 23 7.21 27.91 -2.72
C SER A 23 6.06 28.37 -1.80
N MET A 24 5.52 27.41 -1.03
CA MET A 24 4.55 27.67 0.03
C MET A 24 5.16 28.61 1.09
N PRO A 25 4.41 29.59 1.61
CA PRO A 25 4.87 30.42 2.71
C PRO A 25 5.04 29.57 3.97
N LYS A 26 6.21 29.65 4.62
CA LYS A 26 6.46 29.09 5.95
C LYS A 26 5.44 29.66 6.96
N LEU A 27 4.38 28.92 7.24
CA LEU A 27 3.39 29.27 8.26
C LEU A 27 3.75 28.60 9.58
N MET A 28 4.56 29.31 10.38
CA MET A 28 4.66 29.01 11.81
C MET A 28 3.32 29.31 12.48
N GLY A 29 2.73 28.30 13.14
CA GLY A 29 1.78 28.47 14.25
C GLY A 29 0.40 29.04 13.89
N GLY A 30 -0.57 28.16 13.64
CA GLY A 30 -1.98 28.45 13.33
C GLY A 30 -2.81 29.17 14.42
N ARG A 31 -2.20 29.87 15.37
CA ARG A 31 -2.90 30.70 16.37
C ARG A 31 -2.79 32.23 16.14
N GLU A 32 -1.83 32.73 15.35
CA GLU A 32 -1.74 34.17 15.04
C GLU A 32 -2.59 34.60 13.82
N PHE A 33 -2.91 33.68 12.91
CA PHE A 33 -3.58 33.97 11.64
C PHE A 33 -5.00 34.54 11.83
N LEU A 34 -5.71 34.14 12.89
CA LEU A 34 -7.06 34.62 13.19
C LEU A 34 -7.13 36.05 13.74
N GLN A 35 -5.99 36.66 14.13
CA GLN A 35 -5.96 38.06 14.60
C GLN A 35 -5.53 39.08 13.51
N LYS A 36 -4.95 38.63 12.39
CA LYS A 36 -4.39 39.52 11.35
C LYS A 36 -5.31 39.78 10.14
N ILE A 37 -6.53 39.22 10.10
CA ILE A 37 -7.55 39.47 9.05
C ILE A 37 -8.18 40.90 9.15
N LYS A 38 -7.67 41.79 10.00
CA LYS A 38 -8.21 43.16 10.17
C LYS A 38 -7.41 44.31 9.54
N SER A 39 -6.40 44.08 8.72
CA SER A 39 -5.69 45.22 8.09
C SER A 39 -5.05 44.92 6.73
N HIS A 40 -5.74 45.39 5.68
CA HIS A 40 -5.28 45.98 4.41
C HIS A 40 -4.07 45.45 3.61
N ASN A 41 -4.39 45.14 2.33
CA ASN A 41 -3.76 45.57 1.06
C ASN A 41 -2.29 46.01 1.02
N ALA A 42 -1.46 45.32 0.20
CA ALA A 42 -0.70 45.91 -0.92
C ALA A 42 0.18 44.85 -1.63
N ILE A 43 0.27 44.94 -2.96
CA ILE A 43 1.12 44.16 -3.88
C ILE A 43 2.46 44.91 -4.08
N PRO A 44 3.59 44.19 -4.30
CA PRO A 44 4.44 44.52 -5.45
C PRO A 44 5.02 43.30 -6.23
N ALA A 45 5.44 43.58 -7.47
CA ALA A 45 5.78 42.70 -8.59
C ALA A 45 7.13 41.90 -8.49
N PRO A 46 7.34 40.86 -9.32
CA PRO A 46 8.54 40.02 -9.27
C PRO A 46 9.71 40.54 -10.12
N ILE A 47 10.93 40.26 -9.65
CA ILE A 47 12.21 40.55 -10.32
C ILE A 47 12.73 39.23 -10.92
N ALA A 48 12.98 39.20 -12.23
CA ALA A 48 13.51 38.05 -12.97
C ALA A 48 15.02 38.15 -13.17
N SER A 49 15.74 37.02 -13.12
CA SER A 49 17.06 36.80 -13.75
C SER A 49 17.47 35.32 -13.72
N PRO A 50 18.37 34.87 -14.61
CA PRO A 50 18.04 33.85 -15.62
C PRO A 50 18.66 32.47 -15.36
N VAL A 51 17.98 31.41 -15.81
CA VAL A 51 18.57 30.07 -15.96
C VAL A 51 19.05 29.92 -17.39
N HIS A 52 20.35 29.67 -17.54
CA HIS A 52 20.96 29.31 -18.82
C HIS A 52 20.64 27.83 -19.09
N MET A 53 19.71 27.57 -20.02
CA MET A 53 19.55 26.25 -20.64
C MET A 53 20.64 26.09 -21.69
N GLU A 54 21.44 25.03 -21.58
CA GLU A 54 22.25 24.56 -22.70
C GLU A 54 21.46 23.50 -23.47
N GLU A 55 21.29 23.78 -24.76
CA GLU A 55 20.42 23.11 -25.71
C GLU A 55 21.01 21.76 -26.11
N ARG A 56 20.27 20.66 -25.93
CA ARG A 56 20.56 19.39 -26.60
C ARG A 56 19.30 18.90 -27.30
N THR A 57 19.28 19.14 -28.61
CA THR A 57 18.24 18.72 -29.55
C THR A 57 18.22 17.20 -29.73
N LEU A 58 17.19 16.53 -29.21
CA LEU A 58 16.57 15.45 -29.97
C LEU A 58 15.58 16.15 -30.91
N GLU A 59 15.90 16.23 -32.21
CA GLU A 59 15.01 16.87 -33.17
C GLU A 59 13.73 16.04 -33.35
N VAL A 60 12.63 16.50 -32.73
CA VAL A 60 11.28 16.27 -33.23
C VAL A 60 10.61 17.64 -33.32
N ARG A 61 10.48 18.16 -34.55
CA ARG A 61 9.70 19.38 -34.82
C ARG A 61 8.32 18.98 -35.33
N PRO A 62 7.22 19.28 -34.62
CA PRO A 62 5.88 19.12 -35.15
C PRO A 62 5.46 20.38 -35.90
N ARG A 63 4.71 20.14 -36.97
CA ARG A 63 4.07 21.14 -37.82
C ARG A 63 2.62 21.29 -37.35
N ALA A 64 2.05 22.51 -37.44
CA ALA A 64 0.64 22.76 -37.08
C ALA A 64 -0.38 21.97 -37.95
N ASP A 65 0.11 21.28 -38.99
CA ASP A 65 -0.59 20.35 -39.88
C ASP A 65 -0.33 18.86 -39.59
N ASP A 66 0.31 18.48 -38.47
CA ASP A 66 0.57 17.08 -38.13
C ASP A 66 -0.64 16.41 -37.44
N PRO A 67 -1.26 15.37 -38.05
CA PRO A 67 -2.41 14.66 -37.50
C PRO A 67 -2.12 13.91 -36.18
N ASN A 68 -0.86 13.83 -35.75
CA ASN A 68 -0.45 13.14 -34.52
C ASN A 68 -0.17 14.10 -33.35
N THR A 69 -0.58 15.37 -33.45
CA THR A 69 -0.46 16.32 -32.33
C THR A 69 -1.76 16.43 -31.53
N CYS A 70 -1.64 16.76 -30.25
CA CYS A 70 -2.76 16.87 -29.32
C CYS A 70 -2.48 17.93 -28.26
N GLY A 71 -3.53 18.32 -27.55
CA GLY A 71 -3.44 19.27 -26.45
C GLY A 71 -4.38 20.46 -26.61
N PRO A 72 -4.29 21.44 -25.69
CA PRO A 72 -5.16 22.60 -25.66
C PRO A 72 -5.15 23.39 -26.98
N GLY A 73 -6.33 23.60 -27.54
CA GLY A 73 -6.49 24.32 -28.81
C GLY A 73 -6.04 23.56 -30.07
N ILE A 74 -5.50 22.35 -29.93
CA ILE A 74 -5.09 21.47 -31.03
C ILE A 74 -6.15 20.38 -31.25
N GLY A 75 -6.51 19.67 -30.18
CA GLY A 75 -7.46 18.55 -30.25
C GLY A 75 -7.01 17.34 -29.44
N SER A 76 -7.76 16.25 -29.56
CA SER A 76 -7.51 15.01 -28.83
C SER A 76 -7.01 13.90 -29.75
N CYS A 77 -6.17 13.03 -29.21
CA CYS A 77 -5.78 11.79 -29.86
C CYS A 77 -6.97 10.83 -30.02
N VAL A 78 -6.94 10.06 -31.10
CA VAL A 78 -7.89 8.96 -31.34
C VAL A 78 -7.22 7.64 -30.99
N ASN A 79 -7.76 6.90 -30.02
CA ASN A 79 -7.23 5.61 -29.57
C ASN A 79 -5.73 5.64 -29.21
N ALA A 80 -5.28 6.76 -28.63
CA ALA A 80 -3.91 6.95 -28.18
C ALA A 80 -3.89 7.88 -26.95
N CYS A 81 -2.74 7.94 -26.30
CA CYS A 81 -2.42 8.87 -25.21
C CYS A 81 -1.88 10.18 -25.78
N CYS A 82 -1.99 11.26 -25.01
CA CYS A 82 -1.44 12.57 -25.37
C CYS A 82 -0.27 12.88 -24.43
N SER A 83 0.96 12.92 -24.95
CA SER A 83 2.15 13.20 -24.14
C SER A 83 2.17 14.66 -23.64
N PRO A 84 2.98 14.98 -22.62
CA PRO A 84 3.20 16.37 -22.18
C PRO A 84 3.60 17.32 -23.29
N GLU A 85 4.39 16.84 -24.25
CA GLU A 85 4.89 17.59 -25.39
C GLU A 85 3.84 17.77 -26.50
N GLY A 86 2.64 17.21 -26.33
CA GLY A 86 1.51 17.39 -27.24
C GLY A 86 1.51 16.42 -28.42
N TYR A 87 1.94 15.18 -28.21
CA TYR A 87 1.94 14.15 -29.26
C TYR A 87 1.10 12.93 -28.91
N CYS A 88 0.51 12.34 -29.94
CA CYS A 88 -0.25 11.11 -29.84
C CYS A 88 0.65 9.88 -29.93
N GLY A 89 0.50 8.96 -28.97
CA GLY A 89 1.20 7.68 -28.96
C GLY A 89 0.65 6.73 -27.91
N THR A 90 1.18 5.49 -27.88
CA THR A 90 0.70 4.43 -26.97
C THR A 90 1.80 3.89 -26.04
N GLY A 91 3.01 4.44 -26.13
CA GLY A 91 4.13 4.06 -25.28
C GLY A 91 4.08 4.73 -23.91
N LYS A 92 4.93 4.26 -22.99
CA LYS A 92 5.06 4.82 -21.63
C LYS A 92 5.29 6.34 -21.66
N ASP A 93 6.13 6.83 -22.56
CA ASP A 93 6.45 8.26 -22.72
C ASP A 93 5.23 9.12 -23.09
N TYR A 94 4.14 8.49 -23.54
CA TYR A 94 2.89 9.16 -23.89
C TYR A 94 1.81 8.95 -22.83
N CYS A 95 1.73 7.75 -22.25
CA CYS A 95 0.60 7.30 -21.45
C CYS A 95 0.80 7.41 -19.93
N ALA A 96 2.06 7.48 -19.48
CA ALA A 96 2.38 7.45 -18.07
C ALA A 96 1.71 8.60 -17.31
N ALA A 97 1.06 8.26 -16.21
CA ALA A 97 0.62 9.24 -15.23
C ALA A 97 1.83 9.76 -14.41
N PRO A 98 1.78 11.02 -13.94
CA PRO A 98 0.67 11.96 -14.07
C PRO A 98 0.70 12.76 -15.38
N ASP A 99 1.76 12.62 -16.15
CA ASP A 99 2.18 13.50 -17.23
C ASP A 99 1.29 13.45 -18.48
N CYS A 100 0.65 12.30 -18.75
CA CYS A 100 -0.28 12.16 -19.86
C CYS A 100 -1.45 13.17 -19.77
N GLN A 101 -1.65 13.96 -20.82
CA GLN A 101 -2.72 14.94 -20.89
C GLN A 101 -4.08 14.26 -21.11
N PHE A 102 -4.67 13.74 -20.04
CA PHE A 102 -5.87 12.89 -20.08
C PHE A 102 -7.12 13.53 -20.68
N GLN A 103 -7.20 14.87 -20.72
CA GLN A 103 -8.26 15.59 -21.42
C GLN A 103 -8.18 15.40 -22.96
N TYR A 104 -6.98 15.10 -23.46
CA TYR A 104 -6.68 14.97 -24.88
C TYR A 104 -6.23 13.55 -25.27
N GLY A 105 -6.00 12.65 -24.30
CA GLY A 105 -5.60 11.27 -24.54
C GLY A 105 -6.55 10.28 -23.85
N PRO A 106 -7.49 9.64 -24.57
CA PRO A 106 -8.44 8.69 -23.95
C PRO A 106 -7.78 7.42 -23.39
N LEU A 107 -6.53 7.12 -23.77
CA LEU A 107 -5.80 5.94 -23.30
C LEU A 107 -4.83 6.21 -22.15
N CYS A 108 -4.76 7.44 -21.61
CA CYS A 108 -3.88 7.74 -20.48
C CYS A 108 -4.11 6.77 -19.30
N ASP A 109 -3.02 6.38 -18.63
CA ASP A 109 -3.05 5.42 -17.52
C ASP A 109 -4.00 5.87 -16.38
N THR A 110 -4.08 7.18 -16.16
CA THR A 110 -4.96 7.80 -15.15
C THR A 110 -6.45 7.55 -15.39
N LEU A 111 -6.84 7.17 -16.61
CA LEU A 111 -8.22 6.88 -17.00
C LEU A 111 -8.54 5.38 -17.01
N GLN A 112 -7.52 4.52 -16.92
CA GLN A 112 -7.69 3.07 -16.97
C GLN A 112 -8.12 2.54 -15.61
N ALA A 113 -9.33 2.01 -15.54
CA ALA A 113 -9.85 1.38 -14.33
C ALA A 113 -9.15 0.03 -14.09
N PRO A 114 -8.84 -0.32 -12.82
CA PRO A 114 -8.48 -1.69 -12.46
C PRO A 114 -9.61 -2.67 -12.77
N ALA A 115 -9.26 -3.96 -12.83
CA ALA A 115 -10.24 -5.02 -12.95
C ALA A 115 -11.10 -5.16 -11.67
N GLY A 116 -12.27 -5.80 -11.79
CA GLY A 116 -13.17 -6.10 -10.67
C GLY A 116 -14.29 -5.06 -10.48
N ASP A 117 -15.15 -5.30 -9.49
CA ASP A 117 -16.35 -4.49 -9.27
C ASP A 117 -16.02 -3.08 -8.77
N SER A 118 -16.74 -2.06 -9.22
CA SER A 118 -16.52 -0.70 -8.72
C SER A 118 -16.83 -0.57 -7.21
N THR A 119 -16.01 0.19 -6.48
CA THR A 119 -16.25 0.57 -5.08
C THR A 119 -17.13 1.81 -4.93
N ALA A 120 -17.55 2.44 -6.04
CA ALA A 120 -18.27 3.71 -6.05
C ALA A 120 -19.60 3.69 -5.28
N ASN A 121 -20.21 2.52 -5.12
CA ASN A 121 -21.51 2.32 -4.46
C ASN A 121 -21.39 1.69 -3.06
N ILE A 122 -20.18 1.46 -2.56
CA ILE A 122 -19.96 0.99 -1.19
C ILE A 122 -20.33 2.12 -0.22
N ALA A 123 -21.00 1.78 0.88
CA ALA A 123 -21.40 2.75 1.90
C ALA A 123 -20.18 3.44 2.52
N ARG A 124 -20.30 4.75 2.78
CA ARG A 124 -19.21 5.62 3.27
C ARG A 124 -19.57 6.25 4.62
N PRO A 125 -19.81 5.45 5.67
CA PRO A 125 -20.10 5.99 7.00
C PRO A 125 -18.88 6.75 7.53
N HIS A 126 -19.13 7.84 8.24
CA HIS A 126 -18.11 8.55 9.01
C HIS A 126 -18.04 7.90 10.39
N ILE A 127 -16.94 7.20 10.67
CA ILE A 127 -16.73 6.44 11.92
C ILE A 127 -15.58 7.08 12.68
N GLY A 128 -15.68 7.11 14.01
CA GLY A 128 -14.65 7.70 14.87
C GLY A 128 -14.75 9.22 14.96
N SER A 129 -13.73 9.82 15.58
CA SER A 129 -13.66 11.26 15.86
C SER A 129 -12.73 12.02 14.91
N VAL A 130 -11.96 11.34 14.08
CA VAL A 130 -11.07 11.98 13.11
C VAL A 130 -11.92 12.62 12.00
N PRO A 131 -11.71 13.91 11.66
CA PRO A 131 -12.50 14.58 10.63
C PRO A 131 -12.39 13.93 9.25
N TYR A 132 -13.49 13.93 8.50
CA TYR A 132 -13.53 13.54 7.09
C TYR A 132 -13.56 14.80 6.21
N GLY A 133 -12.76 14.83 5.14
CA GLY A 133 -12.66 15.95 4.22
C GLY A 133 -12.22 17.25 4.90
N GLY A 134 -12.85 18.36 4.50
CA GLY A 134 -12.63 19.68 5.09
C GLY A 134 -11.24 20.26 4.80
N ALA A 135 -10.72 21.05 5.75
CA ALA A 135 -9.44 21.75 5.62
C ALA A 135 -8.20 20.83 5.73
N GLY A 136 -8.40 19.56 6.07
CA GLY A 136 -7.34 18.58 6.29
C GLY A 136 -6.72 18.61 7.69
N ILE A 137 -5.85 17.62 7.92
CA ILE A 137 -5.21 17.31 9.20
C ILE A 137 -3.70 17.49 9.03
N TYR A 138 -3.06 18.33 9.84
CA TYR A 138 -1.65 18.71 9.65
C TYR A 138 -0.71 18.15 10.71
N ASP A 139 -1.20 17.96 11.93
CA ASP A 139 -0.42 17.60 13.11
C ASP A 139 -1.01 16.39 13.83
N CYS A 140 -0.19 15.73 14.65
CA CYS A 140 -0.66 14.68 15.55
C CYS A 140 -1.37 15.27 16.75
N GLN A 141 -2.18 14.45 17.42
CA GLN A 141 -2.87 14.83 18.65
C GLN A 141 -2.16 14.33 19.90
N VAL A 142 -1.30 13.33 19.77
CA VAL A 142 -0.59 12.69 20.88
C VAL A 142 0.84 13.26 20.97
N ALA A 143 1.17 13.87 22.11
CA ALA A 143 2.52 14.39 22.34
C ALA A 143 3.56 13.27 22.38
N GLY A 144 4.73 13.51 21.77
CA GLY A 144 5.83 12.56 21.68
C GLY A 144 5.75 11.62 20.49
N ASP A 145 4.65 11.66 19.74
CA ASP A 145 4.48 10.88 18.52
C ASP A 145 5.02 11.65 17.31
N ILE A 146 5.69 10.92 16.43
CA ILE A 146 6.06 11.35 15.09
C ILE A 146 5.51 10.32 14.10
N ALA A 147 4.61 10.76 13.22
CA ALA A 147 4.09 9.94 12.14
C ALA A 147 4.92 10.18 10.88
N PHE A 148 5.78 9.22 10.53
CA PHE A 148 6.46 9.22 9.24
C PHE A 148 5.51 8.81 8.14
N THR A 149 5.51 9.58 7.07
CA THR A 149 4.69 9.29 5.90
C THR A 149 5.53 9.28 4.63
N PHE A 150 5.29 8.30 3.79
CA PHE A 150 6.01 8.14 2.52
C PHE A 150 5.02 8.14 1.36
N ASP A 151 5.19 9.10 0.46
CA ASP A 151 4.31 9.33 -0.69
C ASP A 151 4.84 8.68 -1.97
N ASP A 152 3.98 8.59 -2.98
CA ASP A 152 4.22 8.11 -4.36
C ASP A 152 4.52 6.63 -4.57
N GLY A 153 4.97 5.94 -3.52
CA GLY A 153 5.27 4.53 -3.54
C GLY A 153 4.08 3.60 -3.82
N PRO A 154 4.32 2.27 -3.80
CA PRO A 154 5.64 1.65 -3.71
C PRO A 154 6.44 1.82 -5.01
N TYR A 155 7.77 1.72 -4.92
CA TYR A 155 8.68 1.76 -6.07
C TYR A 155 9.96 0.95 -5.81
N LEU A 156 11.09 1.36 -6.40
CA LEU A 156 12.35 0.59 -6.40
C LEU A 156 12.95 0.40 -5.00
N TYR A 157 12.82 1.38 -4.10
CA TYR A 157 13.52 1.41 -2.82
C TYR A 157 12.66 1.03 -1.62
N THR A 158 11.36 0.80 -1.83
CA THR A 158 10.39 0.61 -0.76
C THR A 158 10.67 -0.62 0.11
N ASN A 159 11.16 -1.73 -0.47
CA ASN A 159 11.51 -2.91 0.33
C ASN A 159 12.70 -2.65 1.28
N ASP A 160 13.69 -1.90 0.81
CA ASP A 160 14.86 -1.55 1.62
C ASP A 160 14.48 -0.54 2.71
N LEU A 161 13.52 0.34 2.43
CA LEU A 161 12.93 1.21 3.44
C LEU A 161 12.21 0.41 4.54
N LEU A 162 11.43 -0.61 4.18
CA LEU A 162 10.76 -1.50 5.14
C LEU A 162 11.79 -2.23 6.03
N ASP A 163 12.89 -2.74 5.44
CA ASP A 163 13.98 -3.35 6.21
C ASP A 163 14.59 -2.37 7.23
N LYS A 164 14.77 -1.10 6.85
CA LYS A 164 15.25 -0.06 7.76
C LYS A 164 14.25 0.23 8.88
N LEU A 165 12.97 0.42 8.54
CA LEU A 165 11.93 0.65 9.54
C LEU A 165 11.86 -0.51 10.55
N ALA A 166 11.92 -1.76 10.07
CA ALA A 166 11.96 -2.96 10.91
C ALA A 166 13.18 -2.99 11.83
N ALA A 167 14.37 -2.63 11.35
CA ALA A 167 15.60 -2.58 12.15
C ALA A 167 15.52 -1.59 13.33
N TYR A 168 14.71 -0.55 13.19
CA TYR A 168 14.43 0.44 14.24
C TYR A 168 13.17 0.15 15.05
N GLY A 169 12.41 -0.89 14.72
CA GLY A 169 11.08 -1.13 15.29
C GLY A 169 10.08 0.00 15.00
N ALA A 170 10.31 0.77 13.94
CA ALA A 170 9.55 1.95 13.56
C ALA A 170 8.27 1.60 12.80
N LYS A 171 7.22 2.42 12.95
CA LYS A 171 5.98 2.36 12.18
C LYS A 171 5.82 3.62 11.34
N ALA A 172 5.24 3.47 10.16
CA ALA A 172 5.09 4.52 9.17
C ALA A 172 3.75 4.37 8.45
N THR A 173 3.38 5.40 7.69
CA THR A 173 2.20 5.39 6.81
C THR A 173 2.62 5.58 5.37
N PHE A 174 2.18 4.70 4.48
CA PHE A 174 2.49 4.78 3.05
C PHE A 174 1.29 5.35 2.29
N MET A 175 1.45 6.54 1.71
CA MET A 175 0.45 7.17 0.84
C MET A 175 0.69 6.69 -0.59
N ILE A 176 -0.07 5.68 -1.00
CA ILE A 176 0.23 4.91 -2.20
C ILE A 176 -0.56 5.39 -3.42
N THR A 177 0.18 5.59 -4.51
CA THR A 177 -0.38 5.81 -5.84
C THR A 177 -0.69 4.48 -6.55
N GLY A 178 -1.77 4.44 -7.32
CA GLY A 178 -2.23 3.21 -7.97
C GLY A 178 -1.51 2.84 -9.27
N ASN A 179 -1.32 3.79 -10.19
CA ASN A 179 -0.52 3.64 -11.40
C ASN A 179 0.12 5.00 -11.73
N ASN A 180 1.37 5.18 -11.32
CA ASN A 180 2.13 6.43 -11.39
C ASN A 180 3.54 6.16 -11.92
N LEU A 181 4.23 7.16 -12.49
CA LEU A 181 5.62 7.07 -12.98
C LEU A 181 5.83 5.97 -14.03
N GLY A 182 4.74 5.58 -14.70
CA GLY A 182 4.64 4.39 -15.57
C GLY A 182 5.21 3.12 -14.93
N LYS A 183 5.06 2.98 -13.60
CA LYS A 183 5.47 1.79 -12.85
C LYS A 183 4.56 0.59 -13.14
N GLY A 184 3.36 0.87 -13.66
CA GLY A 184 2.29 -0.09 -13.84
C GLY A 184 1.32 -0.07 -12.65
N ALA A 185 0.15 -0.67 -12.83
CA ALA A 185 -0.88 -0.77 -11.81
C ALA A 185 -0.45 -1.65 -10.62
N ILE A 186 -0.65 -1.17 -9.40
CA ILE A 186 -0.22 -1.84 -8.17
C ILE A 186 -0.85 -3.23 -7.95
N ASP A 187 -2.04 -3.49 -8.51
CA ASP A 187 -2.79 -4.74 -8.30
C ASP A 187 -2.52 -5.81 -9.37
N THR A 188 -1.96 -5.43 -10.52
CA THR A 188 -1.54 -6.37 -11.57
C THR A 188 -0.02 -6.57 -11.63
N THR A 189 0.73 -5.76 -10.90
CA THR A 189 2.20 -5.83 -10.85
C THR A 189 2.62 -6.54 -9.58
N GLU A 190 3.04 -7.80 -9.71
CA GLU A 190 3.25 -8.72 -8.58
C GLU A 190 4.13 -8.12 -7.47
N GLN A 191 5.26 -7.52 -7.82
CA GLN A 191 6.17 -6.87 -6.86
C GLN A 191 5.49 -5.80 -5.98
N TYR A 192 4.54 -5.02 -6.53
CA TYR A 192 3.82 -3.99 -5.78
C TYR A 192 2.73 -4.59 -4.90
N SER A 193 2.01 -5.58 -5.39
CA SER A 193 1.05 -6.32 -4.57
C SER A 193 1.71 -7.00 -3.37
N THR A 194 2.93 -7.54 -3.55
CA THR A 194 3.71 -8.21 -2.51
C THR A 194 4.22 -7.21 -1.47
N VAL A 195 4.81 -6.08 -1.88
CA VAL A 195 5.31 -5.09 -0.93
C VAL A 195 4.19 -4.39 -0.15
N ILE A 196 3.01 -4.19 -0.75
CA ILE A 196 1.83 -3.65 -0.04
C ILE A 196 1.35 -4.62 1.04
N LYS A 197 1.32 -5.93 0.75
CA LYS A 197 1.01 -6.95 1.78
C LYS A 197 2.06 -6.97 2.88
N ARG A 198 3.34 -6.81 2.53
CA ARG A 198 4.44 -6.71 3.49
C ARG A 198 4.29 -5.50 4.42
N MET A 199 3.92 -4.32 3.89
CA MET A 199 3.67 -3.13 4.71
C MET A 199 2.63 -3.40 5.81
N VAL A 200 1.50 -4.02 5.43
CA VAL A 200 0.45 -4.40 6.39
C VAL A 200 0.97 -5.45 7.38
N ALA A 201 1.69 -6.47 6.90
CA ALA A 201 2.27 -7.53 7.72
C ALA A 201 3.20 -7.00 8.81
N GLU A 202 3.97 -5.97 8.47
CA GLU A 202 4.91 -5.32 9.36
C GLU A 202 4.25 -4.22 10.21
N GLY A 203 2.92 -4.09 10.17
CA GLY A 203 2.14 -3.19 11.02
C GLY A 203 2.18 -1.72 10.60
N HIS A 204 2.53 -1.43 9.34
CA HIS A 204 2.45 -0.09 8.79
C HIS A 204 1.03 0.24 8.32
N GLN A 205 0.70 1.53 8.26
CA GLN A 205 -0.58 1.97 7.73
C GLN A 205 -0.47 2.23 6.23
N ILE A 206 -1.40 1.66 5.45
CA ILE A 206 -1.63 2.03 4.06
C ILE A 206 -2.67 3.15 3.96
N ALA A 207 -2.42 4.14 3.11
CA ALA A 207 -3.33 5.23 2.77
C ALA A 207 -3.31 5.51 1.25
N SER A 208 -4.34 6.19 0.74
CA SER A 208 -4.45 6.51 -0.69
C SER A 208 -3.69 7.78 -1.04
N HIS A 209 -3.00 7.78 -2.18
CA HIS A 209 -2.45 8.97 -2.82
C HIS A 209 -2.96 9.14 -4.25
N THR A 210 -4.23 8.78 -4.47
CA THR A 210 -4.92 8.74 -5.78
C THR A 210 -4.42 7.67 -6.74
N TRP A 211 -5.16 7.44 -7.83
CA TRP A 211 -4.79 6.47 -8.86
C TRP A 211 -3.56 6.92 -9.65
N GLY A 212 -3.64 8.07 -10.34
CA GLY A 212 -2.61 8.54 -11.26
C GLY A 212 -1.93 9.84 -10.84
N HIS A 213 -1.89 10.14 -9.54
CA HIS A 213 -1.21 11.32 -8.97
C HIS A 213 -1.64 12.66 -9.60
N GLN A 214 -2.93 12.78 -9.95
CA GLN A 214 -3.46 14.00 -10.56
C GLN A 214 -3.76 15.06 -9.49
N ASN A 215 -3.55 16.34 -9.82
CA ASN A 215 -3.99 17.43 -8.98
C ASN A 215 -5.52 17.45 -8.90
N LEU A 216 -6.07 17.07 -7.75
CA LEU A 216 -7.51 16.91 -7.57
C LEU A 216 -8.31 18.21 -7.76
N THR A 217 -7.69 19.37 -7.56
CA THR A 217 -8.37 20.67 -7.71
C THR A 217 -8.60 21.08 -9.16
N SER A 218 -7.88 20.46 -10.11
CA SER A 218 -8.00 20.75 -11.54
C SER A 218 -8.92 19.77 -12.29
N LEU A 219 -9.42 18.74 -11.61
CA LEU A 219 -10.24 17.69 -12.21
C LEU A 219 -11.72 18.03 -12.23
N ASP A 220 -12.42 17.52 -13.25
CA ASP A 220 -13.87 17.44 -13.20
C ASP A 220 -14.33 16.40 -12.15
N PRO A 221 -15.56 16.51 -11.61
CA PRO A 221 -16.04 15.64 -10.54
C PRO A 221 -16.00 14.14 -10.85
N LYS A 222 -16.17 13.74 -12.11
CA LYS A 222 -16.15 12.33 -12.51
C LYS A 222 -14.72 11.80 -12.46
N THR A 223 -13.78 12.51 -13.06
CA THR A 223 -12.36 12.12 -13.05
C THR A 223 -11.80 12.15 -11.63
N PHE A 224 -12.15 13.16 -10.83
CA PHE A 224 -11.86 13.22 -9.39
C PHE A 224 -12.31 11.95 -8.67
N LYS A 225 -13.59 11.57 -8.83
CA LYS A 225 -14.13 10.38 -8.15
C LYS A 225 -13.42 9.12 -8.61
N ASN A 226 -13.11 9.01 -9.90
CA ASN A 226 -12.38 7.88 -10.46
C ASN A 226 -10.97 7.76 -9.86
N GLN A 227 -10.26 8.87 -9.62
CA GLN A 227 -8.93 8.82 -8.97
C GLN A 227 -8.96 8.09 -7.63
N MET A 228 -10.03 8.26 -6.86
CA MET A 228 -10.18 7.59 -5.57
C MET A 228 -10.70 6.16 -5.76
N VAL A 229 -11.81 5.99 -6.49
CA VAL A 229 -12.45 4.69 -6.70
C VAL A 229 -11.51 3.68 -7.38
N TYR A 230 -10.68 4.10 -8.33
CA TYR A 230 -9.73 3.18 -8.97
C TYR A 230 -8.64 2.74 -7.99
N ASN A 231 -8.11 3.65 -7.17
CA ASN A 231 -7.14 3.25 -6.14
C ASN A 231 -7.78 2.31 -5.10
N GLU A 232 -9.04 2.59 -4.68
CA GLU A 232 -9.81 1.70 -3.80
C GLU A 232 -9.98 0.29 -4.40
N MET A 233 -10.32 0.20 -5.70
CA MET A 233 -10.47 -1.07 -6.39
C MET A 233 -9.16 -1.87 -6.37
N ALA A 234 -8.03 -1.21 -6.67
CA ALA A 234 -6.72 -1.84 -6.65
C ALA A 234 -6.33 -2.34 -5.25
N PHE A 235 -6.51 -1.53 -4.20
CA PHE A 235 -6.27 -1.99 -2.83
C PHE A 235 -7.17 -3.17 -2.47
N ARG A 236 -8.46 -3.13 -2.83
CA ARG A 236 -9.38 -4.24 -2.56
C ARG A 236 -8.97 -5.50 -3.29
N ASN A 237 -8.43 -5.41 -4.51
CA ASN A 237 -7.91 -6.55 -5.25
C ASN A 237 -6.69 -7.18 -4.56
N ILE A 238 -5.86 -6.37 -3.89
CA ILE A 238 -4.65 -6.83 -3.19
C ILE A 238 -4.96 -7.36 -1.78
N LEU A 239 -5.78 -6.63 -1.02
CA LEU A 239 -5.96 -6.78 0.43
C LEU A 239 -7.37 -7.25 0.83
N GLY A 240 -8.37 -7.11 -0.05
CA GLY A 240 -9.79 -7.34 0.25
C GLY A 240 -10.51 -6.15 0.91
N TYR A 241 -9.78 -5.10 1.25
CA TYR A 241 -10.27 -3.84 1.83
C TYR A 241 -9.46 -2.65 1.28
N PHE A 242 -9.87 -1.43 1.58
CA PHE A 242 -9.22 -0.21 1.07
C PHE A 242 -9.21 0.93 2.10
N PRO A 243 -8.26 1.87 2.01
CA PRO A 243 -8.01 2.87 3.05
C PRO A 243 -9.15 3.91 3.18
N THR A 244 -9.25 4.47 4.38
CA THR A 244 -10.05 5.65 4.70
C THR A 244 -9.22 6.92 4.85
N TYR A 245 -7.91 6.79 4.87
CA TYR A 245 -6.95 7.89 4.87
C TYR A 245 -6.44 8.17 3.47
N MET A 246 -6.21 9.45 3.17
CA MET A 246 -5.55 9.88 1.96
C MET A 246 -4.78 11.18 2.15
N ARG A 247 -3.74 11.36 1.34
CA ARG A 247 -3.12 12.66 1.12
C ARG A 247 -3.38 13.11 -0.32
N PRO A 248 -3.77 14.36 -0.58
CA PRO A 248 -3.95 14.85 -1.94
C PRO A 248 -2.58 15.10 -2.60
N PRO A 249 -2.38 14.68 -3.86
CA PRO A 249 -1.20 15.04 -4.64
C PRO A 249 -0.92 16.55 -4.59
N TYR A 250 0.37 16.90 -4.57
CA TYR A 250 0.85 18.29 -4.49
C TYR A 250 0.44 19.04 -3.21
N SER A 251 -0.15 18.34 -2.23
CA SER A 251 -0.80 18.96 -1.08
C SER A 251 -1.89 19.98 -1.46
N GLU A 252 -2.55 19.78 -2.60
CA GLU A 252 -3.58 20.69 -3.10
C GLU A 252 -4.97 20.07 -3.00
N CYS A 253 -5.78 20.60 -2.08
CA CYS A 253 -7.20 20.27 -1.97
C CYS A 253 -7.95 21.49 -1.42
N ASN A 254 -8.63 22.23 -2.30
CA ASN A 254 -9.45 23.37 -1.91
C ASN A 254 -10.74 22.92 -1.19
N ALA A 255 -11.57 23.87 -0.73
CA ALA A 255 -12.82 23.55 -0.01
C ALA A 255 -13.73 22.59 -0.79
N THR A 256 -13.89 22.78 -2.10
CA THR A 256 -14.68 21.88 -2.96
C THR A 256 -14.10 20.46 -2.98
N CYS A 257 -12.77 20.33 -3.09
CA CYS A 257 -12.09 19.05 -3.00
C CYS A 257 -12.31 18.41 -1.61
N GLY A 258 -12.21 19.20 -0.53
CA GLY A 258 -12.47 18.75 0.83
C GLY A 258 -13.90 18.22 1.03
N ASP A 259 -14.91 18.90 0.47
CA ASP A 259 -16.31 18.46 0.52
C ASP A 259 -16.49 17.13 -0.23
N LEU A 260 -15.91 17.00 -1.43
CA LEU A 260 -15.95 15.76 -2.20
C LEU A 260 -15.22 14.61 -1.48
N MET A 261 -14.12 14.89 -0.78
CA MET A 261 -13.44 13.89 0.05
C MET A 261 -14.28 13.46 1.25
N ALA A 262 -15.03 14.39 1.86
CA ALA A 262 -15.97 14.04 2.92
C ALA A 262 -17.10 13.12 2.39
N GLU A 263 -17.64 13.40 1.21
CA GLU A 263 -18.62 12.52 0.54
C GLU A 263 -18.03 11.13 0.23
N LEU A 264 -16.76 11.09 -0.19
CA LEU A 264 -16.02 9.84 -0.37
C LEU A 264 -15.55 9.22 0.96
N GLY A 265 -15.86 9.83 2.09
CA GLY A 265 -15.56 9.33 3.42
C GLY A 265 -14.06 9.19 3.67
N TYR A 266 -13.23 10.12 3.17
CA TYR A 266 -11.79 10.13 3.40
C TYR A 266 -11.35 11.13 4.49
N HIS A 267 -10.45 10.70 5.36
CA HIS A 267 -9.61 11.59 6.16
C HIS A 267 -8.54 12.19 5.25
N VAL A 268 -8.45 13.52 5.19
CA VAL A 268 -7.48 14.24 4.34
C VAL A 268 -6.30 14.66 5.21
N THR A 269 -5.13 14.08 4.96
CA THR A 269 -3.93 14.28 5.78
C THR A 269 -2.85 15.04 5.03
N TYR A 270 -2.22 15.98 5.72
CA TYR A 270 -1.09 16.79 5.32
C TYR A 270 0.10 16.47 6.21
N PHE A 271 0.90 17.47 6.58
CA PHE A 271 2.09 17.38 7.40
C PHE A 271 2.40 18.76 7.99
N ASP A 272 3.13 18.78 9.10
CA ASP A 272 3.65 19.98 9.75
C ASP A 272 5.19 19.99 9.81
N LEU A 273 5.83 18.91 9.32
CA LEU A 273 7.27 18.80 9.10
C LEU A 273 7.59 18.27 7.70
N ASP A 274 8.07 19.16 6.83
CA ASP A 274 8.60 18.81 5.50
C ASP A 274 10.12 19.05 5.49
N THR A 275 10.87 17.97 5.28
CA THR A 275 12.34 17.97 5.17
C THR A 275 12.81 18.26 3.75
N GLU A 276 11.90 18.39 2.79
CA GLU A 276 12.17 18.65 1.38
C GLU A 276 13.08 17.58 0.74
N GLY A 277 13.00 16.31 1.18
CA GLY A 277 13.83 15.22 0.66
C GLY A 277 13.78 15.09 -0.88
N TYR A 278 12.60 15.33 -1.46
CA TYR A 278 12.34 15.34 -2.89
C TYR A 278 13.06 16.46 -3.67
N LEU A 279 13.45 17.56 -3.03
CA LEU A 279 14.29 18.62 -3.63
C LEU A 279 15.78 18.33 -3.47
N ASN A 280 16.15 17.39 -2.60
CA ASN A 280 17.51 17.17 -2.14
C ASN A 280 18.01 15.74 -2.40
N ASP A 281 17.50 15.08 -3.45
CA ASP A 281 17.84 13.68 -3.84
C ASP A 281 19.20 13.52 -4.55
N ALA A 282 20.21 14.23 -4.05
CA ALA A 282 21.60 14.07 -4.45
C ALA A 282 22.49 13.97 -3.20
N THR A 283 23.58 13.21 -3.29
CA THR A 283 24.52 13.03 -2.16
C THR A 283 25.08 14.35 -1.62
N THR A 284 25.19 15.37 -2.48
CA THR A 284 25.66 16.72 -2.13
C THR A 284 24.56 17.63 -1.57
N LEU A 285 23.28 17.26 -1.69
CA LEU A 285 22.13 18.10 -1.32
C LEU A 285 21.39 17.59 -0.09
N ILE A 286 21.37 16.27 0.15
CA ILE A 286 20.56 15.65 1.23
C ILE A 286 20.89 16.17 2.64
N GLN A 287 22.06 16.77 2.83
CA GLN A 287 22.39 17.47 4.07
C GLN A 287 21.44 18.64 4.37
N ASN A 288 20.87 19.29 3.35
CA ASN A 288 19.86 20.33 3.53
C ASN A 288 18.63 19.80 4.27
N SER A 289 18.12 18.63 3.88
CA SER A 289 17.00 17.97 4.54
C SER A 289 17.31 17.58 5.98
N LYS A 290 18.52 17.06 6.22
CA LYS A 290 19.00 16.80 7.60
C LYS A 290 19.07 18.07 8.45
N ASN A 291 19.50 19.19 7.86
CA ASN A 291 19.54 20.47 8.58
C ASN A 291 18.13 21.00 8.90
N ILE A 292 17.14 20.74 8.04
CA ILE A 292 15.73 21.08 8.30
C ILE A 292 15.21 20.24 9.49
N TRP A 293 15.44 18.93 9.45
CA TRP A 293 15.12 18.02 10.54
C TRP A 293 15.78 18.45 11.86
N ASP A 294 17.09 18.68 11.87
CA ASP A 294 17.85 19.08 13.06
C ASP A 294 17.30 20.37 13.68
N LYS A 295 16.93 21.33 12.83
CA LYS A 295 16.35 22.59 13.29
C LYS A 295 15.00 22.37 13.98
N ALA A 296 14.16 21.47 13.47
CA ALA A 296 12.88 21.14 14.08
C ALA A 296 13.10 20.42 15.42
N ILE A 297 13.87 19.32 15.40
CA ILE A 297 14.03 18.43 16.55
C ILE A 297 14.80 19.07 17.71
N ALA A 298 15.77 19.95 17.44
CA ALA A 298 16.60 20.58 18.48
C ALA A 298 15.81 21.44 19.47
N THR A 299 14.64 21.94 19.06
CA THR A 299 13.77 22.76 19.93
C THR A 299 12.54 22.02 20.43
N ALA A 300 12.26 20.85 19.85
CA ALA A 300 11.07 20.06 20.16
C ALA A 300 11.23 19.31 21.49
N LYS A 301 10.11 19.12 22.18
CA LYS A 301 10.01 18.41 23.45
C LYS A 301 8.97 17.30 23.31
N PRO A 302 9.33 16.01 23.48
CA PRO A 302 8.37 14.92 23.35
C PRO A 302 7.23 14.96 24.38
N ALA A 303 7.34 15.76 25.44
CA ALA A 303 6.27 15.94 26.41
C ALA A 303 5.13 16.85 25.92
N THR A 304 5.35 17.65 24.87
CA THR A 304 4.38 18.65 24.40
C THR A 304 4.22 18.69 22.89
N ASP A 305 5.28 18.34 22.16
CA ASP A 305 5.34 18.46 20.71
C ASP A 305 5.16 17.09 20.07
N ASN A 306 4.73 17.11 18.82
CA ASN A 306 4.49 15.96 17.96
C ASN A 306 4.70 16.42 16.51
N PHE A 307 4.83 15.47 15.58
CA PHE A 307 4.99 15.83 14.17
C PHE A 307 4.29 14.82 13.26
N LEU A 308 3.71 15.31 12.19
CA LEU A 308 3.36 14.52 11.02
C LEU A 308 4.36 14.90 9.94
N GLU A 309 5.28 13.98 9.64
CA GLU A 309 6.42 14.20 8.76
C GLU A 309 6.18 13.59 7.38
N ILE A 310 6.64 14.28 6.34
CA ILE A 310 6.52 13.84 4.93
C ILE A 310 7.87 13.53 4.30
N GLU A 311 7.91 12.39 3.62
CA GLU A 311 8.97 11.94 2.73
C GLU A 311 8.39 11.22 1.50
N HIS A 312 9.26 10.83 0.56
CA HIS A 312 8.85 10.02 -0.60
C HIS A 312 9.83 8.84 -0.77
N ASP A 313 9.31 7.61 -0.69
CA ASP A 313 10.12 6.39 -0.75
C ASP A 313 10.60 6.03 -2.17
N ILE A 314 10.25 6.85 -3.15
CA ILE A 314 10.74 6.76 -4.53
C ILE A 314 12.14 7.38 -4.69
N HIS A 315 12.63 8.14 -3.70
CA HIS A 315 13.92 8.83 -3.74
C HIS A 315 15.03 8.06 -3.03
N TYR A 316 16.18 7.97 -3.70
CA TYR A 316 17.29 7.17 -3.21
C TYR A 316 17.86 7.74 -1.91
N GLN A 317 18.11 9.05 -1.85
CA GLN A 317 18.69 9.67 -0.67
C GLN A 317 17.72 9.68 0.52
N THR A 318 16.41 9.80 0.27
CA THR A 318 15.40 9.67 1.32
C THR A 318 15.51 8.31 2.00
N VAL A 319 15.54 7.21 1.23
CA VAL A 319 15.58 5.85 1.78
C VAL A 319 16.94 5.50 2.40
N TYR A 320 18.05 5.72 1.69
CA TYR A 320 19.36 5.21 2.11
C TYR A 320 20.17 6.14 3.00
N ASN A 321 19.76 7.42 3.16
CA ASN A 321 20.56 8.41 3.87
C ASN A 321 19.76 9.20 4.91
N LEU A 322 18.58 9.68 4.54
CA LEU A 322 17.77 10.54 5.41
C LEU A 322 16.98 9.74 6.45
N THR A 323 16.37 8.62 6.06
CA THR A 323 15.53 7.80 6.96
C THR A 323 16.29 7.34 8.21
N ASP A 324 17.46 6.71 8.06
CA ASP A 324 18.25 6.24 9.22
C ASP A 324 18.68 7.39 10.13
N TYR A 325 18.97 8.55 9.52
CA TYR A 325 19.38 9.75 10.25
C TYR A 325 18.24 10.28 11.13
N ILE A 326 17.06 10.42 10.53
CA ILE A 326 15.84 10.88 11.19
C ILE A 326 15.45 9.92 12.32
N LEU A 327 15.38 8.61 12.04
CA LEU A 327 15.02 7.59 13.04
C LEU A 327 15.98 7.58 14.23
N SER A 328 17.28 7.59 13.97
CA SER A 328 18.28 7.65 15.04
C SER A 328 18.14 8.94 15.87
N SER A 329 17.95 10.07 15.20
CA SER A 329 17.81 11.38 15.83
C SER A 329 16.55 11.47 16.69
N MET A 330 15.37 11.11 16.17
CA MET A 330 14.11 11.20 16.94
C MET A 330 14.13 10.35 18.20
N TYR A 331 14.70 9.14 18.14
CA TYR A 331 14.68 8.22 19.28
C TYR A 331 15.64 8.71 20.36
N SER A 332 16.79 9.28 19.97
CA SER A 332 17.69 9.92 20.92
C SER A 332 17.06 11.15 21.62
N HIS A 333 16.07 11.78 20.99
CA HIS A 333 15.28 12.89 21.55
C HIS A 333 14.01 12.43 22.28
N GLY A 334 13.75 11.13 22.39
CA GLY A 334 12.66 10.56 23.16
C GLY A 334 11.29 10.55 22.48
N PHE A 335 11.25 10.77 21.15
CA PHE A 335 10.03 10.62 20.35
C PHE A 335 9.79 9.16 19.95
N LYS A 336 8.58 8.86 19.47
CA LYS A 336 8.15 7.55 18.99
C LYS A 336 7.67 7.62 17.56
N SER A 337 7.97 6.57 16.80
CA SER A 337 7.52 6.42 15.42
C SER A 337 6.19 5.68 15.41
N VAL A 338 5.14 6.33 14.90
CA VAL A 338 3.78 5.79 14.87
C VAL A 338 3.16 5.91 13.48
N THR A 339 2.05 5.20 13.25
CA THR A 339 1.19 5.44 12.08
C THR A 339 0.40 6.73 12.23
N VAL A 340 -0.13 7.29 11.12
CA VAL A 340 -0.97 8.49 11.16
C VAL A 340 -2.23 8.26 11.98
N GLY A 341 -2.84 7.07 11.88
CA GLY A 341 -3.99 6.69 12.69
C GLY A 341 -3.70 6.73 14.20
N GLU A 342 -2.58 6.15 14.64
CA GLU A 342 -2.15 6.21 16.05
C GLU A 342 -1.86 7.65 16.51
N CYS A 343 -1.14 8.41 15.68
CA CYS A 343 -0.85 9.84 15.85
C CYS A 343 -2.12 10.68 16.08
N LEU A 344 -3.25 10.27 15.49
CA LEU A 344 -4.56 10.92 15.62
C LEU A 344 -5.48 10.26 16.65
N GLY A 345 -5.01 9.21 17.34
CA GLY A 345 -5.80 8.44 18.30
C GLY A 345 -6.95 7.66 17.68
N ASP A 346 -6.89 7.36 16.38
CA ASP A 346 -7.93 6.61 15.67
C ASP A 346 -7.68 5.10 15.78
N PRO A 347 -8.63 4.31 16.32
CA PRO A 347 -8.51 2.86 16.35
C PRO A 347 -8.31 2.30 14.95
N SER A 348 -7.41 1.33 14.82
CA SER A 348 -6.98 0.86 13.51
C SER A 348 -8.03 0.08 12.70
N ALA A 349 -9.16 -0.28 13.34
CA ALA A 349 -10.35 -0.77 12.67
C ALA A 349 -11.04 0.30 11.79
N ASN A 350 -10.78 1.59 12.03
CA ASN A 350 -11.36 2.71 11.28
C ASN A 350 -10.50 3.13 10.08
N TRP A 351 -9.25 2.68 10.00
CA TRP A 351 -8.30 3.08 8.95
C TRP A 351 -8.65 2.52 7.57
N TYR A 352 -9.49 1.49 7.52
CA TYR A 352 -9.92 0.86 6.27
C TYR A 352 -11.41 0.59 6.28
N ARG A 353 -11.92 0.32 5.08
CA ARG A 353 -13.29 -0.16 4.89
C ARG A 353 -13.31 -1.34 3.92
N SER A 354 -14.26 -2.24 4.15
CA SER A 354 -14.52 -3.39 3.30
C SER A 354 -15.88 -3.21 2.62
N GLY A 355 -16.00 -3.63 1.35
CA GLY A 355 -17.24 -3.49 0.58
C GLY A 355 -18.43 -4.29 1.08
N ASN A 356 -18.22 -5.15 2.07
CA ASN A 356 -19.25 -5.87 2.80
C ASN A 356 -19.29 -5.33 4.23
N ALA A 357 -20.43 -4.79 4.66
CA ALA A 357 -20.66 -4.30 6.03
C ALA A 357 -20.45 -5.35 7.15
N SER A 358 -20.05 -6.58 6.80
CA SER A 358 -19.81 -7.71 7.70
C SER A 358 -18.40 -8.31 7.58
N ALA A 359 -17.51 -7.79 6.73
CA ALA A 359 -16.12 -8.27 6.62
C ALA A 359 -15.24 -7.48 7.59
N THR A 360 -14.68 -8.17 8.60
CA THR A 360 -13.72 -7.59 9.54
C THR A 360 -12.46 -7.15 8.78
N VAL A 361 -12.19 -5.84 8.82
CA VAL A 361 -10.88 -5.31 8.46
C VAL A 361 -9.90 -5.81 9.53
N PRO A 362 -8.80 -6.49 9.17
CA PRO A 362 -7.78 -6.85 10.16
C PRO A 362 -7.20 -5.57 10.78
N THR A 363 -7.17 -5.53 12.10
CA THR A 363 -6.50 -4.49 12.89
C THR A 363 -4.99 -4.60 12.65
N PRO A 364 -4.32 -3.62 12.01
CA PRO A 364 -2.88 -3.64 11.73
C PRO A 364 -1.94 -3.79 12.94
N SER A 365 -2.45 -3.70 14.16
CA SER A 365 -1.67 -3.96 15.37
C SER A 365 -1.37 -5.46 15.58
N GLN A 366 -1.98 -6.35 14.79
CA GLN A 366 -1.75 -7.79 14.94
C GLN A 366 -0.54 -8.25 14.15
N GLN A 367 0.43 -8.85 14.83
CA GLN A 367 1.57 -9.51 14.18
C GLN A 367 1.07 -10.64 13.29
N ILE A 368 1.59 -10.81 12.06
CA ILE A 368 1.28 -12.00 11.27
C ILE A 368 1.95 -13.21 11.93
N SER A 369 1.17 -14.29 12.10
CA SER A 369 1.62 -15.55 12.67
C SER A 369 2.81 -16.14 11.90
N ASP A 370 3.94 -16.27 12.59
CA ASP A 370 5.18 -16.88 12.12
C ASP A 370 5.37 -18.32 12.65
N ASP A 371 4.61 -18.71 13.68
CA ASP A 371 4.64 -20.03 14.32
C ASP A 371 3.36 -20.86 14.12
N GLY A 372 2.38 -20.30 13.40
CA GLY A 372 1.08 -20.93 13.15
C GLY A 372 0.08 -20.75 14.28
N SER A 373 0.38 -19.96 15.32
CA SER A 373 -0.56 -19.60 16.38
C SER A 373 -1.27 -18.26 16.10
N CYS A 374 -2.46 -18.07 16.66
CA CYS A 374 -3.23 -16.83 16.50
C CYS A 374 -4.06 -16.47 17.74
N ASN A 375 -4.16 -15.18 18.00
CA ASN A 375 -4.87 -14.62 19.15
C ASN A 375 -5.31 -13.17 18.85
N ALA A 376 -5.74 -12.41 19.86
CA ALA A 376 -6.21 -11.03 19.65
C ALA A 376 -5.11 -10.07 19.13
N ASP A 377 -3.85 -10.42 19.28
CA ASP A 377 -2.66 -9.64 18.93
C ASP A 377 -1.83 -10.31 17.80
N VAL A 378 -2.21 -11.51 17.34
CA VAL A 378 -1.50 -12.28 16.29
C VAL A 378 -2.50 -12.81 15.26
N THR A 379 -2.37 -12.40 14.00
CA THR A 379 -3.29 -12.72 12.89
C THR A 379 -2.76 -13.82 11.97
N CYS A 380 -3.66 -14.67 11.49
CA CYS A 380 -3.39 -15.65 10.45
C CYS A 380 -3.43 -15.08 9.04
N ILE A 381 -4.00 -13.88 8.86
CA ILE A 381 -4.19 -13.26 7.56
C ILE A 381 -2.83 -12.91 6.97
N GLY A 382 -2.47 -13.56 5.87
CA GLY A 382 -1.16 -13.42 5.23
C GLY A 382 -0.09 -14.39 5.75
N SER A 383 -0.40 -15.27 6.70
CA SER A 383 0.55 -16.28 7.21
C SER A 383 0.76 -17.42 6.21
N GLY A 384 1.95 -18.05 6.26
CA GLY A 384 2.25 -19.25 5.47
C GLY A 384 1.43 -20.50 5.86
N TYR A 385 0.75 -20.44 7.00
CA TYR A 385 -0.06 -21.54 7.54
C TYR A 385 -1.52 -21.51 7.05
N GLY A 386 -1.98 -20.37 6.54
CA GLY A 386 -3.34 -20.16 6.06
C GLY A 386 -4.05 -19.01 6.77
N ASN A 387 -5.10 -18.46 6.15
CA ASN A 387 -5.69 -17.18 6.57
C ASN A 387 -6.71 -17.27 7.70
N CYS A 388 -7.08 -18.47 8.14
CA CYS A 388 -8.14 -18.67 9.14
C CYS A 388 -7.56 -18.98 10.51
N CYS A 389 -8.05 -18.29 11.55
CA CYS A 389 -7.71 -18.57 12.93
C CYS A 389 -8.77 -19.47 13.57
N SER A 390 -8.41 -20.72 13.87
CA SER A 390 -9.32 -21.67 14.48
C SER A 390 -9.75 -21.24 15.89
N GLN A 391 -10.82 -21.87 16.41
CA GLN A 391 -11.25 -21.69 17.80
C GLN A 391 -10.13 -21.98 18.82
N ASN A 392 -9.19 -22.85 18.44
CA ASN A 392 -8.07 -23.28 19.27
C ASN A 392 -6.85 -22.35 19.16
N GLY A 393 -6.91 -21.28 18.36
CA GLY A 393 -5.81 -20.32 18.23
C GLY A 393 -4.68 -20.80 17.33
N TYR A 394 -5.01 -21.53 16.26
CA TYR A 394 -4.06 -21.95 15.23
C TYR A 394 -4.49 -21.51 13.84
N CYS A 395 -3.51 -21.23 12.98
CA CYS A 395 -3.68 -20.82 11.60
C CYS A 395 -3.84 -22.00 10.65
N GLY A 396 -4.72 -21.85 9.66
CA GLY A 396 -5.00 -22.87 8.67
C GLY A 396 -5.89 -22.37 7.54
N SER A 397 -6.10 -23.22 6.53
CA SER A 397 -6.93 -22.91 5.35
C SER A 397 -8.12 -23.86 5.15
N THR A 398 -8.28 -24.89 5.99
CA THR A 398 -9.36 -25.87 5.86
C THR A 398 -10.59 -25.49 6.69
N SER A 399 -11.71 -26.19 6.48
CA SER A 399 -12.96 -25.98 7.24
C SER A 399 -12.80 -26.07 8.75
N ASP A 400 -11.80 -26.81 9.25
CA ASP A 400 -11.55 -26.95 10.68
C ASP A 400 -10.99 -25.67 11.31
N TYR A 401 -10.36 -24.82 10.48
CA TYR A 401 -9.81 -23.53 10.87
C TYR A 401 -10.76 -22.38 10.49
N CYS A 402 -11.38 -22.47 9.32
CA CYS A 402 -12.23 -21.42 8.75
C CYS A 402 -13.71 -21.53 9.14
N GLY A 403 -14.13 -22.66 9.73
CA GLY A 403 -15.52 -22.99 10.02
C GLY A 403 -16.00 -22.54 11.39
N THR A 404 -16.79 -23.39 12.05
CA THR A 404 -17.40 -23.07 13.35
C THR A 404 -16.34 -22.75 14.40
N GLY A 405 -16.48 -21.60 15.07
CA GLY A 405 -15.55 -21.17 16.11
C GLY A 405 -14.30 -20.44 15.60
N CYS A 406 -14.16 -20.26 14.28
CA CYS A 406 -13.12 -19.40 13.73
C CYS A 406 -13.17 -18.00 14.34
N LYS A 407 -12.00 -17.44 14.68
CA LYS A 407 -11.85 -16.14 15.35
C LYS A 407 -11.71 -15.03 14.30
N PRO A 408 -12.77 -14.24 14.03
CA PRO A 408 -12.78 -13.27 12.93
C PRO A 408 -11.88 -12.06 13.16
N ILE A 409 -11.42 -11.87 14.41
CA ILE A 409 -10.45 -10.83 14.75
C ILE A 409 -9.04 -11.18 14.29
N ALA A 410 -8.72 -12.47 14.08
CA ALA A 410 -7.37 -12.95 13.80
C ALA A 410 -7.30 -13.83 12.53
N GLY A 411 -8.36 -13.87 11.73
CA GLY A 411 -8.45 -14.72 10.55
C GLY A 411 -9.72 -14.52 9.73
N THR A 412 -9.71 -15.02 8.49
CA THR A 412 -10.86 -14.98 7.58
C THR A 412 -11.82 -16.13 7.86
N CYS A 413 -12.96 -15.85 8.50
CA CYS A 413 -13.93 -16.88 8.86
C CYS A 413 -15.04 -17.04 7.82
N SER A 414 -15.44 -18.28 7.54
CA SER A 414 -16.60 -18.57 6.68
C SER A 414 -17.88 -18.32 7.46
N ALA A 415 -18.72 -17.39 6.99
CA ALA A 415 -20.02 -17.12 7.58
C ALA A 415 -20.96 -18.32 7.36
N SER A 416 -20.99 -19.24 8.31
CA SER A 416 -22.04 -20.25 8.46
C SER A 416 -22.18 -20.61 9.92
N GLY A 417 -23.11 -19.94 10.62
CA GLY A 417 -23.44 -20.31 11.99
C GLY A 417 -24.03 -19.23 12.91
N ILE A 418 -24.66 -18.17 12.41
CA ILE A 418 -25.57 -17.37 13.26
C ILE A 418 -26.99 -17.85 12.97
N SER A 419 -27.54 -18.70 13.84
CA SER A 419 -28.98 -18.92 13.91
C SER A 419 -29.36 -19.20 15.35
N THR A 420 -30.14 -18.27 15.88
CA THR A 420 -30.79 -18.27 17.18
C THR A 420 -31.62 -19.52 17.40
N ALA A 421 -31.54 -20.04 18.63
CA ALA A 421 -32.34 -21.16 19.09
C ALA A 421 -33.85 -20.86 18.96
N LYS A 422 -34.59 -21.74 18.26
CA LYS A 422 -35.99 -21.99 18.57
C LYS A 422 -36.34 -23.46 18.34
N SER A 423 -36.66 -24.10 19.45
CA SER A 423 -37.16 -25.47 19.56
C SER A 423 -38.42 -25.67 18.73
N THR A 424 -38.41 -26.62 17.80
CA THR A 424 -39.60 -27.41 17.48
C THR A 424 -39.21 -28.80 16.98
N SER A 425 -39.75 -29.80 17.68
CA SER A 425 -39.63 -31.23 17.44
C SER A 425 -40.36 -31.64 16.16
N THR A 426 -39.68 -32.37 15.26
CA THR A 426 -40.33 -33.39 14.43
C THR A 426 -39.34 -34.46 13.99
N ARG A 427 -39.80 -35.71 14.10
CA ARG A 427 -39.06 -36.97 14.02
C ARG A 427 -39.23 -37.61 12.63
N THR A 428 -38.13 -38.17 12.10
CA THR A 428 -38.03 -39.21 11.04
C THR A 428 -38.53 -38.85 9.63
N THR A 429 -37.85 -39.18 8.52
CA THR A 429 -37.24 -40.47 8.17
C THR A 429 -35.91 -40.36 7.40
N SER A 430 -35.02 -41.31 7.72
CA SER A 430 -33.72 -41.57 7.11
C SER A 430 -33.85 -42.37 5.81
N THR A 431 -33.09 -41.97 4.78
CA THR A 431 -32.66 -42.86 3.69
C THR A 431 -31.14 -42.90 3.66
N ARG A 432 -30.63 -44.12 3.79
CA ARG A 432 -29.23 -44.52 3.93
C ARG A 432 -28.59 -44.72 2.56
N THR A 433 -27.41 -44.15 2.35
CA THR A 433 -26.41 -44.68 1.41
C THR A 433 -25.05 -44.66 2.07
N THR A 434 -24.34 -45.77 1.89
CA THR A 434 -23.22 -46.30 2.66
C THR A 434 -21.88 -45.66 2.32
N SER A 435 -21.14 -45.20 3.34
CA SER A 435 -19.70 -44.93 3.25
C SER A 435 -18.92 -46.14 3.76
N THR A 436 -18.15 -46.75 2.88
CA THR A 436 -17.18 -47.82 3.19
C THR A 436 -16.03 -47.27 4.03
N ALA A 437 -15.76 -47.90 5.18
CA ALA A 437 -14.63 -47.62 6.04
C ALA A 437 -13.30 -48.04 5.37
N ALA A 438 -12.28 -47.18 5.44
CA ALA A 438 -10.92 -47.47 5.02
C ALA A 438 -10.13 -48.15 6.16
N ALA A 439 -9.26 -49.08 5.79
CA ALA A 439 -8.48 -49.93 6.69
C ALA A 439 -7.37 -49.15 7.44
N THR A 440 -7.21 -49.47 8.72
CA THR A 440 -6.13 -48.98 9.59
C THR A 440 -4.89 -49.87 9.40
N SER A 441 -3.75 -49.29 9.02
CA SER A 441 -2.48 -50.02 8.95
C SER A 441 -1.83 -50.10 10.34
N THR A 442 -1.20 -51.24 10.66
CA THR A 442 -0.50 -51.49 11.95
C THR A 442 0.98 -51.06 11.92
N LEU A 443 1.36 -50.19 10.98
CA LEU A 443 2.75 -49.79 10.76
C LEU A 443 3.08 -48.53 11.57
N LYS A 444 4.32 -48.41 12.06
CA LYS A 444 4.80 -47.21 12.75
C LYS A 444 4.80 -46.03 11.78
N VAL A 445 4.26 -44.88 12.20
CA VAL A 445 4.25 -43.64 11.42
C VAL A 445 5.67 -43.09 11.33
N SER A 446 6.09 -42.67 10.13
CA SER A 446 7.42 -42.15 9.86
C SER A 446 7.67 -40.81 10.54
N ASP A 447 8.72 -40.77 11.36
CA ASP A 447 9.17 -39.60 12.12
C ASP A 447 10.29 -38.81 11.40
N ASP A 448 10.95 -39.42 10.41
CA ASP A 448 12.09 -38.84 9.67
C ASP A 448 11.82 -38.63 8.17
N GLY A 449 10.61 -38.95 7.72
CA GLY A 449 10.17 -38.80 6.34
C GLY A 449 10.55 -39.98 5.44
N SER A 450 11.19 -41.03 5.96
CA SER A 450 11.46 -42.27 5.23
C SER A 450 10.33 -43.29 5.38
N CYS A 451 10.02 -44.03 4.32
CA CYS A 451 8.96 -45.04 4.32
C CYS A 451 9.33 -46.26 3.48
N ALA A 452 8.69 -47.40 3.77
CA ALA A 452 8.98 -48.69 3.16
C ALA A 452 10.43 -49.18 3.40
N GLY A 453 11.01 -49.93 2.45
CA GLY A 453 12.42 -50.37 2.51
C GLY A 453 12.81 -51.14 3.79
N THR A 454 13.94 -50.75 4.39
CA THR A 454 14.48 -51.32 5.64
C THR A 454 13.79 -50.79 6.90
N THR A 455 13.14 -49.61 6.86
CA THR A 455 12.46 -49.02 8.01
C THR A 455 11.07 -49.60 8.23
N LYS A 456 10.38 -50.05 7.16
CA LYS A 456 9.02 -50.63 7.19
C LYS A 456 7.98 -49.67 7.82
N GLU A 457 8.22 -48.36 7.80
CA GLU A 457 7.35 -47.33 8.37
C GLU A 457 6.35 -46.76 7.35
N THR A 458 5.23 -46.19 7.83
CA THR A 458 4.16 -45.61 7.01
C THR A 458 4.14 -44.08 7.05
N CYS A 459 3.82 -43.46 5.92
CA CYS A 459 3.56 -42.03 5.80
C CYS A 459 2.15 -41.63 6.24
N GLN A 460 1.23 -42.60 6.44
CA GLN A 460 -0.15 -42.29 6.79
C GLN A 460 -0.22 -41.71 8.21
N GLY A 461 -0.52 -40.41 8.31
CA GLY A 461 -0.47 -39.62 9.55
C GLY A 461 0.86 -38.92 9.81
N SER A 462 1.82 -38.97 8.89
CA SER A 462 3.12 -38.30 9.03
C SER A 462 3.04 -36.80 8.71
N SER A 463 3.85 -35.98 9.38
CA SER A 463 3.97 -34.53 9.14
C SER A 463 4.55 -34.19 7.76
N PHE A 464 5.23 -35.13 7.11
CA PHE A 464 5.79 -34.97 5.76
C PHE A 464 4.74 -35.18 4.66
N GLY A 465 3.59 -35.78 5.00
CA GLY A 465 2.52 -36.10 4.07
C GLY A 465 2.15 -37.57 4.04
N ASN A 466 0.96 -37.89 3.52
CA ASN A 466 0.35 -39.22 3.66
C ASN A 466 0.81 -40.25 2.62
N CYS A 467 1.58 -39.85 1.61
CA CYS A 467 1.94 -40.68 0.47
C CYS A 467 3.40 -41.14 0.56
N CYS A 468 3.65 -42.42 0.31
CA CYS A 468 5.00 -42.98 0.26
C CYS A 468 5.44 -43.10 -1.21
N SER A 469 6.38 -42.26 -1.65
CA SER A 469 6.88 -42.26 -3.04
C SER A 469 7.61 -43.56 -3.41
N GLN A 470 7.83 -43.78 -4.71
CA GLN A 470 8.63 -44.90 -5.20
C GLN A 470 10.08 -44.92 -4.70
N ASN A 471 10.59 -43.77 -4.25
CA ASN A 471 11.94 -43.60 -3.71
C ASN A 471 12.01 -43.81 -2.19
N GLY A 472 10.89 -44.11 -1.52
CA GLY A 472 10.85 -44.38 -0.08
C GLY A 472 10.81 -43.14 0.80
N TYR A 473 10.21 -42.05 0.30
CA TYR A 473 10.02 -40.82 1.08
C TYR A 473 8.56 -40.39 1.17
N CYS A 474 8.19 -39.80 2.31
CA CYS A 474 6.86 -39.25 2.58
C CYS A 474 6.64 -37.89 1.94
N GLY A 475 5.44 -37.66 1.41
CA GLY A 475 5.04 -36.41 0.77
C GLY A 475 3.53 -36.31 0.54
N SER A 476 3.08 -35.16 0.06
CA SER A 476 1.65 -34.90 -0.24
C SER A 476 1.38 -34.45 -1.68
N THR A 477 2.41 -34.26 -2.50
CA THR A 477 2.24 -33.84 -3.91
C THR A 477 2.13 -35.05 -4.84
N THR A 478 1.73 -34.81 -6.08
CA THR A 478 1.57 -35.84 -7.12
C THR A 478 2.84 -36.68 -7.33
N ASP A 479 4.03 -36.11 -7.11
CA ASP A 479 5.31 -36.84 -7.23
C ASP A 479 5.46 -37.94 -6.17
N TYR A 480 4.74 -37.83 -5.04
CA TYR A 480 4.74 -38.80 -3.95
C TYR A 480 3.49 -39.69 -3.97
N CYS A 481 2.34 -39.14 -4.34
CA CYS A 481 1.05 -39.83 -4.31
C CYS A 481 0.70 -40.55 -5.64
N GLY A 482 1.33 -40.16 -6.74
CA GLY A 482 1.04 -40.63 -8.10
C GLY A 482 1.76 -41.93 -8.47
N ALA A 483 2.24 -42.00 -9.72
CA ALA A 483 2.83 -43.20 -10.29
C ALA A 483 4.03 -43.71 -9.46
N GLY A 484 3.97 -44.98 -9.03
CA GLY A 484 5.01 -45.61 -8.21
C GLY A 484 4.82 -45.45 -6.69
N CYS A 485 3.78 -44.77 -6.23
CA CYS A 485 3.45 -44.68 -4.81
C CYS A 485 3.22 -46.07 -4.18
N GLN A 486 3.81 -46.29 -3.01
CA GLN A 486 3.84 -47.56 -2.30
C GLN A 486 2.61 -47.73 -1.39
N LYS A 487 1.54 -48.31 -1.94
CA LYS A 487 0.22 -48.47 -1.27
C LYS A 487 0.22 -49.16 0.09
N GLY A 488 1.26 -49.94 0.40
CA GLY A 488 1.42 -50.57 1.72
C GLY A 488 1.90 -49.62 2.82
N PHE A 489 2.43 -48.45 2.45
CA PHE A 489 3.09 -47.50 3.34
C PHE A 489 2.55 -46.07 3.22
N GLY A 490 1.59 -45.79 2.33
CA GLY A 490 0.95 -44.48 2.22
C GLY A 490 -0.31 -44.51 1.34
N THR A 491 -1.01 -43.37 1.27
CA THR A 491 -2.22 -43.21 0.47
C THR A 491 -1.86 -42.82 -0.96
N CYS A 492 -2.15 -43.67 -1.95
CA CYS A 492 -1.78 -43.42 -3.34
C CYS A 492 -3.01 -43.13 -4.20
N THR A 493 -2.88 -42.21 -5.16
CA THR A 493 -3.94 -41.74 -6.08
C THR A 493 -3.83 -42.35 -7.46
#